data_AF-A0A349K760-F1
#
_entry.id   AF-A0A349K760-F1
#
_cell.length_a   1.000
_cell.length_b   1.000
_cell.length_c   1.000
_cell.angle_alpha   90.00
_cell.angle_beta   90.00
_cell.angle_gamma   90.00
#
_symmetry.space_group_name_H-M   'P 1'
#
loop_
_entity.id
_entity.type
_entity.pdbx_description
1 polymer ?
#
loop_
_entity_poly.entity_id
_entity_poly.type
_entity_poly.pdbx_seq_one_letter_code
_entity_poly.pdbx_strand_id
1 'polypeptide(L)' 'MVKEDKLAWKTIGQLSSIDRISKAASLDRLSHAYLICGMDGIGKVTFARDIAKVANCLDMSTSSGPCGS' A
#
# COMPACT_ATOMS: atom_id res chain seq x y z
N MET A 1 1.50 -6.43 -17.41
CA MET A 1 1.97 -5.03 -17.45
C MET A 1 2.02 -4.50 -16.03
N VAL A 2 3.16 -4.64 -15.35
CA VAL A 2 3.39 -4.23 -13.94
C VAL A 2 4.61 -3.32 -13.95
N LYS A 3 4.48 -2.06 -14.35
CA LYS A 3 5.64 -1.15 -14.42
C LYS A 3 5.42 0.28 -13.89
N GLU A 4 4.21 0.67 -13.45
CA GLU A 4 3.95 2.05 -13.02
C GLU A 4 3.50 2.23 -11.55
N ASP A 5 3.18 1.17 -10.80
CA ASP A 5 2.68 1.33 -9.41
C ASP A 5 3.77 1.59 -8.35
N LYS A 6 5.05 1.62 -8.73
CA LYS A 6 6.17 1.74 -7.77
C LYS A 6 6.45 3.16 -7.27
N LEU A 7 5.94 4.21 -7.93
CA LEU A 7 6.23 5.60 -7.56
C LEU A 7 5.28 6.15 -6.47
N ALA A 8 4.14 5.49 -6.21
CA ALA A 8 3.13 6.00 -5.28
C ALA A 8 3.42 5.72 -3.79
N TRP A 9 4.17 4.65 -3.47
CA TRP A 9 4.37 4.22 -2.09
C TRP A 9 5.51 4.98 -1.40
N LYS A 10 5.24 5.57 -0.22
CA LYS A 10 6.29 6.18 0.62
C LYS A 10 7.20 5.13 1.25
N THR A 11 6.64 3.97 1.56
CA THR A 11 7.40 2.82 2.05
C THR A 11 8.32 2.28 0.96
N ILE A 12 9.63 2.30 1.23
CA ILE A 12 10.65 1.74 0.34
C ILE A 12 10.93 0.28 0.75
N GLY A 13 11.04 -0.61 -0.24
CA GLY A 13 11.24 -2.04 -0.01
C GLY A 13 9.92 -2.80 0.14
N GLN A 14 9.91 -3.89 0.92
CA GLN A 14 8.70 -4.70 1.18
C GLN A 14 7.87 -5.06 -0.08
N LEU A 15 8.57 -5.36 -1.19
CA LEU A 15 7.99 -5.41 -2.53
C LEU A 15 6.82 -6.40 -2.65
N SER A 16 6.93 -7.56 -2.01
CA SER A 16 5.87 -8.59 -2.03
C SER A 16 4.62 -8.14 -1.26
N SER A 17 4.79 -7.45 -0.15
CA SER A 17 3.68 -6.92 0.64
C SER A 17 2.99 -5.77 -0.10
N ILE A 18 3.76 -4.86 -0.66
CA ILE A 18 3.25 -3.75 -1.48
C ILE A 18 2.45 -4.29 -2.67
N ASP A 19 3.02 -5.22 -3.46
CA ASP A 19 2.33 -5.80 -4.62
C ASP A 19 0.99 -6.45 -4.24
N ARG A 20 0.95 -7.18 -3.12
CA ARG A 20 -0.29 -7.80 -2.62
C ARG A 20 -1.35 -6.77 -2.26
N ILE A 21 -0.98 -5.68 -1.58
CA ILE A 21 -1.93 -4.63 -1.20
C ILE A 21 -2.38 -3.83 -2.42
N SER A 22 -1.45 -3.44 -3.30
CA SER A 22 -1.78 -2.73 -4.54
C SER A 22 -2.79 -3.54 -5.37
N LYS A 23 -2.53 -4.84 -5.55
CA LYS A 23 -3.43 -5.72 -6.29
C LYS A 23 -4.78 -5.92 -5.60
N ALA A 24 -4.80 -6.02 -4.27
CA ALA A 24 -6.05 -6.09 -3.51
C ALA A 24 -6.87 -4.80 -3.64
N ALA A 25 -6.21 -3.63 -3.66
CA ALA A 25 -6.85 -2.34 -3.89
C ALA A 25 -7.42 -2.22 -5.32
N SER A 26 -6.65 -2.60 -6.35
CA SER A 26 -7.15 -2.58 -7.75
C SER A 26 -8.36 -3.49 -7.98
N LEU A 27 -8.47 -4.56 -7.18
CA LEU A 27 -9.57 -5.52 -7.23
C LEU A 27 -10.71 -5.18 -6.25
N ASP A 28 -10.65 -4.05 -5.56
CA ASP A 28 -11.58 -3.64 -4.51
C ASP A 28 -11.83 -4.74 -3.45
N ARG A 29 -10.76 -5.46 -3.10
CA ARG A 29 -10.79 -6.64 -2.22
C ARG A 29 -9.83 -6.49 -1.04
N LEU A 30 -9.91 -5.36 -0.37
CA LEU A 30 -9.14 -5.11 0.86
C LEU A 30 -9.67 -5.96 2.02
N SER A 31 -8.75 -6.52 2.81
CA SER A 31 -9.09 -7.29 4.01
C SER A 31 -9.53 -6.37 5.14
N HIS A 32 -10.36 -6.89 6.04
CA HIS A 32 -10.84 -6.15 7.21
C HIS A 32 -9.71 -5.73 8.17
N ALA A 33 -8.63 -6.53 8.25
CA ALA A 33 -7.50 -6.25 9.12
C ALA A 33 -6.18 -6.74 8.51
N TYR A 34 -5.09 -6.05 8.87
CA TYR A 34 -3.73 -6.40 8.49
C TYR A 34 -2.83 -6.38 9.73
N LEU A 35 -2.00 -7.42 9.88
CA LEU A 35 -0.99 -7.53 10.92
C LEU A 35 0.40 -7.36 10.29
N ILE A 36 1.15 -6.34 10.73
CA ILE A 36 2.50 -6.04 10.24
C ILE A 36 3.51 -6.34 11.36
N CYS A 37 4.32 -7.38 11.19
CA CYS A 37 5.28 -7.84 12.19
C CYS A 37 6.73 -7.72 11.69
N GLY A 38 7.68 -7.59 12.63
CA GLY A 38 9.11 -7.55 12.34
C GLY A 38 9.89 -6.72 13.37
N MET A 39 11.19 -6.55 13.15
CA MET A 39 12.08 -5.76 14.02
C MET A 39 11.78 -4.26 13.97
N ASP A 40 12.12 -3.51 15.01
CA ASP A 40 11.84 -2.07 15.07
C ASP A 40 12.72 -1.25 14.11
N GLY A 41 12.19 -0.10 13.67
CA GLY A 41 12.88 0.78 12.71
C GLY A 41 12.76 0.39 11.23
N ILE A 42 12.18 -0.78 10.88
CA ILE A 42 12.06 -1.22 9.47
C ILE A 42 10.92 -0.56 8.66
N GLY A 43 10.24 0.45 9.22
CA GLY A 43 9.14 1.15 8.53
C GLY A 43 7.76 0.48 8.63
N LYS A 44 7.51 -0.42 9.60
CA LYS A 44 6.20 -1.08 9.80
C LYS A 44 5.05 -0.08 9.96
N VAL A 45 5.25 0.94 10.78
CA VAL A 45 4.26 1.99 11.06
C VAL A 45 4.05 2.88 9.84
N THR A 46 5.11 3.17 9.08
CA THR A 46 5.02 3.91 7.82
C THR A 46 4.19 3.15 6.81
N PHE A 47 4.44 1.85 6.67
CA PHE A 47 3.66 0.98 5.79
C PHE A 47 2.19 0.89 6.20
N ALA A 48 1.89 0.80 7.50
CA ALA A 48 0.52 0.84 8.01
C ALA A 48 -0.22 2.13 7.60
N ARG A 49 0.46 3.28 7.67
CA ARG A 49 -0.10 4.57 7.25
C ARG A 49 -0.36 4.64 5.75
N ASP A 50 0.54 4.07 4.94
CA ASP A 50 0.34 3.99 3.49
C ASP A 50 -0.90 3.14 3.16
N ILE A 51 -1.08 1.98 3.81
CA ILE A 51 -2.28 1.15 3.63
C ILE A 51 -3.55 1.91 4.03
N ALA A 52 -3.50 2.66 5.15
CA ALA A 52 -4.64 3.48 5.58
C ALA A 52 -4.99 4.58 4.57
N LYS A 53 -4.00 5.17 3.88
CA LYS A 53 -4.25 6.13 2.79
C LYS A 53 -4.92 5.46 1.60
N VAL A 54 -4.49 4.26 1.21
CA VAL A 54 -5.12 3.49 0.13
C VAL A 54 -6.59 3.19 0.47
N ALA A 55 -6.86 2.74 1.69
CA ALA A 55 -8.20 2.36 2.11
C ALA A 55 -9.18 3.55 2.23
N ASN A 56 -8.68 4.74 2.58
CA ASN A 56 -9.53 5.93 2.80
C ASN A 56 -9.57 6.89 1.61
N CYS A 57 -8.91 6.57 0.49
CA CYS A 57 -8.84 7.52 -0.60
C CYS A 57 -10.20 7.68 -1.30
N LEU A 58 -10.64 8.93 -1.46
CA LEU A 58 -11.93 9.25 -2.09
C LEU A 58 -11.86 9.26 -3.62
N ASP A 59 -10.70 9.63 -4.17
CA ASP A 59 -10.42 9.63 -5.61
C ASP A 59 -9.34 8.58 -5.90
N MET A 60 -9.76 7.34 -6.17
CA MET A 60 -8.89 6.33 -6.78
C MET A 60 -8.71 6.64 -8.28
N SER A 61 -8.17 7.82 -8.60
CA SER A 61 -7.82 8.14 -9.98
C SER A 61 -6.58 7.31 -10.38
N THR A 62 -6.84 6.15 -10.97
CA THR A 62 -5.95 5.38 -11.86
C THR A 62 -4.68 4.77 -11.26
N SER A 63 -4.27 5.09 -10.02
CA SER A 63 -3.06 4.51 -9.41
C SER A 63 -3.41 3.53 -8.28
N SER A 64 -2.85 2.32 -8.32
CA SER A 64 -3.04 1.28 -7.30
C SER A 64 -2.21 1.53 -6.02
N GLY A 65 -2.02 2.81 -5.66
CA GLY A 65 -1.11 3.24 -4.60
C GLY A 65 -1.74 4.26 -3.63
N PRO A 66 -1.05 4.58 -2.53
CA PRO A 66 -1.56 5.51 -1.53
C PRO A 66 -1.67 6.93 -2.09
N CYS A 67 -2.77 7.63 -1.81
CA CYS A 67 -2.97 8.98 -2.30
C CYS A 67 -2.35 10.06 -1.42
N GLY A 68 -2.13 11.24 -2.01
CA GLY A 68 -1.49 12.37 -1.35
C GLY A 68 -0.07 12.04 -0.87
N SER A 69 0.69 11.35 -1.73
CA SER A 69 2.11 11.02 -1.53
C SER A 69 3.01 12.20 -1.85
#